data_AF-A0A852Z6B0-F1
#
_entry.id   AF-A0A852Z6B0-F1
#
_cell.length_a   1.000
_cell.length_b   1.000
_cell.length_c   1.000
_cell.angle_alpha   90.00
_cell.angle_beta   90.00
_cell.angle_gamma   90.00
#
_symmetry.space_group_name_H-M   'P 1'
#
loop_
_entity.id
_entity.type
_entity.pdbx_description
1 polymer ?
#
loop_
_entity_poly.entity_id
_entity_poly.type
_entity_poly.pdbx_seq_one_letter_code
_entity_poly.pdbx_strand_id
1 'polypeptide(L)'
;MTFPPQPSNDPEQNPPGEARAGAESSPGGPGGPTTPGWDVFGLSWGGPNAAWEARSPRARLGGKARSPLLLFSVIAPIVLIALVATLVGVGARTESAEEAFGGGTGEELGSEAGGADGPEGSCLNIVDPSIEAGVQRPATCGSRDSDYEVVRSTSSPPLECPSDAYSRLVREGSGYCLIPDVRKGDCMRIGAPTEFRTKVRCVDAEADLRITKVASGVDEMLCPVGTTWYMSYPEPGETLCAERISAI
;
A
#
# COMPACT_ATOMS: atom_id res chain seq x y z
N MET A 1 -68.61 16.51 -6.85
CA MET A 1 -67.95 15.25 -6.47
C MET A 1 -67.35 15.49 -5.10
N THR A 2 -67.96 14.94 -4.06
CA THR A 2 -67.69 15.30 -2.66
C THR A 2 -67.04 14.09 -1.99
N PHE A 3 -65.77 14.22 -1.61
CA PHE A 3 -65.05 13.24 -0.80
C PHE A 3 -65.21 13.59 0.69
N PRO A 4 -65.41 12.60 1.57
CA PRO A 4 -65.51 12.83 3.01
C PRO A 4 -64.14 13.11 3.65
N PRO A 5 -64.10 13.85 4.79
CA PRO A 5 -62.86 14.19 5.49
C PRO A 5 -62.31 12.99 6.28
N GLN A 6 -60.99 12.82 6.26
CA GLN A 6 -60.28 11.89 7.16
C GLN A 6 -59.98 12.57 8.51
N PRO A 7 -60.18 11.88 9.64
CA PRO A 7 -59.85 12.40 10.97
C PRO A 7 -58.36 12.23 11.30
N SER A 8 -57.77 13.33 11.74
CA SER A 8 -56.48 13.45 12.42
C SER A 8 -56.57 12.96 13.86
N ASN A 9 -55.67 12.06 14.28
CA ASN A 9 -55.43 11.77 15.69
C ASN A 9 -53.92 11.78 15.94
N ASP A 10 -53.53 12.72 16.79
CA ASP A 10 -52.22 12.95 17.38
C ASP A 10 -52.43 12.89 18.92
N PRO A 11 -51.37 12.90 19.74
CA PRO A 11 -50.80 11.74 20.39
C PRO A 11 -51.22 11.58 21.88
N GLU A 12 -51.31 10.34 22.35
CA GLU A 12 -51.58 10.03 23.76
C GLU A 12 -50.28 9.94 24.57
N GLN A 13 -50.24 10.73 25.66
CA GLN A 13 -49.13 10.89 26.60
C GLN A 13 -49.21 9.86 27.74
N ASN A 14 -48.05 9.23 28.04
CA ASN A 14 -47.50 8.83 29.35
C ASN A 14 -48.32 7.95 30.34
N PRO A 15 -47.66 7.00 31.05
CA PRO A 15 -47.01 7.39 32.31
C PRO A 15 -45.67 6.70 32.65
N PRO A 16 -44.93 7.21 33.65
CA PRO A 16 -43.63 6.70 34.11
C PRO A 16 -43.75 5.73 35.30
N GLY A 17 -42.75 4.85 35.44
CA GLY A 17 -42.45 4.13 36.67
C GLY A 17 -42.27 2.63 36.47
N GLU A 18 -41.05 2.13 36.68
CA GLU A 18 -40.68 1.44 37.92
C GLU A 18 -39.25 0.90 37.81
N ALA A 19 -38.45 1.20 38.82
CA ALA A 19 -37.13 0.65 39.02
C ALA A 19 -37.24 -0.84 39.38
N ARG A 20 -36.44 -1.69 38.72
CA ARG A 20 -35.99 -2.96 39.30
C ARG A 20 -34.47 -3.06 39.20
N ALA A 21 -33.85 -2.87 40.36
CA ALA A 21 -32.53 -3.34 40.67
C ALA A 21 -32.51 -4.88 40.67
N GLY A 22 -31.48 -5.47 40.08
CA GLY A 22 -31.28 -6.91 40.06
C GLY A 22 -30.47 -7.34 38.86
N ALA A 23 -29.16 -7.12 38.89
CA ALA A 23 -28.23 -7.82 38.02
C ALA A 23 -27.14 -8.42 38.90
N GLU A 24 -27.16 -9.74 38.91
CA GLU A 24 -26.29 -10.63 39.65
C GLU A 24 -24.82 -10.42 39.30
N SER A 25 -24.02 -10.40 40.36
CA SER A 25 -22.57 -10.51 40.34
C SER A 25 -22.14 -11.84 39.74
N SER A 26 -21.53 -11.82 38.56
CA SER A 26 -20.77 -12.96 38.01
C SER A 26 -19.41 -13.08 38.71
N PRO A 27 -19.02 -14.28 39.20
CA PRO A 27 -17.72 -14.48 39.84
C PRO A 27 -16.58 -14.48 38.81
N GLY A 28 -15.51 -13.79 39.17
CA GLY A 28 -14.30 -13.61 38.37
C GLY A 28 -13.62 -14.92 38.01
N GLY A 29 -13.30 -15.05 36.72
CA GLY A 29 -12.35 -16.02 36.21
C GLY A 29 -10.90 -15.56 36.47
N PRO A 30 -9.97 -16.50 36.67
CA PRO A 30 -8.58 -16.20 37.00
C PRO A 30 -7.85 -15.55 35.82
N GLY A 31 -7.05 -14.53 36.15
CA GLY A 31 -6.28 -13.73 35.21
C GLY A 31 -5.38 -14.56 34.30
N GLY A 32 -5.59 -14.37 33.00
CA GLY A 32 -4.59 -14.68 31.99
C GLY A 32 -3.44 -13.68 32.06
N PRO A 33 -2.22 -14.09 31.70
CA PRO A 33 -1.05 -13.21 31.74
C PRO A 33 -1.25 -12.02 30.80
N THR A 34 -1.10 -10.82 31.36
CA THR A 34 -0.86 -9.58 30.63
C THR A 34 0.44 -9.71 29.85
N THR A 35 0.33 -10.05 28.57
CA THR A 35 1.43 -9.85 27.62
C THR A 35 1.55 -8.35 27.35
N PRO A 36 2.76 -7.76 27.42
CA PRO A 36 2.97 -6.37 27.05
C PRO A 36 2.63 -6.17 25.56
N GLY A 37 1.75 -5.20 25.30
CA GLY A 37 1.13 -4.95 24.01
C GLY A 37 2.12 -4.62 22.90
N TRP A 38 1.98 -5.37 21.81
CA TRP A 38 2.47 -5.04 20.47
C TRP A 38 1.29 -5.16 19.50
N ASP A 39 0.15 -4.56 19.84
CA ASP A 39 -1.03 -4.46 18.97
C ASP A 39 -1.02 -3.16 18.15
N VAL A 40 0.16 -2.78 17.62
CA VAL A 40 0.34 -1.57 16.79
C VAL A 40 -0.08 -1.81 15.33
N PHE A 41 -0.28 -3.06 14.92
CA PHE A 41 -0.66 -3.41 13.56
C PHE A 41 -2.07 -3.99 13.53
N GLY A 42 -3.08 -3.13 13.67
CA GLY A 42 -4.50 -3.44 13.47
C GLY A 42 -4.80 -3.99 12.07
N LEU A 43 -4.31 -5.19 11.77
CA LEU A 43 -4.51 -5.94 10.54
C LEU A 43 -5.60 -6.98 10.78
N SER A 44 -6.82 -6.50 11.06
CA SER A 44 -8.01 -7.34 10.99
C SER A 44 -8.51 -7.36 9.53
N TRP A 45 -7.79 -8.03 8.64
CA TRP A 45 -8.26 -8.30 7.28
C TRP A 45 -9.08 -9.58 7.25
N GLY A 46 -10.25 -9.54 7.87
CA GLY A 46 -11.26 -10.60 7.83
C GLY A 46 -12.40 -10.25 6.87
N GLY A 47 -12.19 -10.42 5.57
CA GLY A 47 -13.32 -10.57 4.65
C GLY A 47 -14.08 -11.87 4.94
N PRO A 48 -15.40 -11.97 4.72
CA PRO A 48 -16.26 -13.01 5.30
C PRO A 48 -16.05 -14.48 4.86
N ASN A 49 -14.94 -14.84 4.19
CA ASN A 49 -14.69 -16.22 3.72
C ASN A 49 -13.23 -16.73 3.86
N ALA A 50 -12.40 -16.14 4.73
CA ALA A 50 -11.02 -16.61 4.91
C ALA A 50 -10.90 -17.72 5.98
N ALA A 51 -11.55 -18.86 5.75
CA ALA A 51 -11.28 -20.11 6.47
C ALA A 51 -10.56 -21.06 5.51
N TRP A 52 -9.23 -20.95 5.42
CA TRP A 52 -8.42 -22.00 4.80
C TRP A 52 -7.37 -22.49 5.79
N GLU A 53 -7.43 -23.80 6.03
CA GLU A 53 -6.61 -24.57 6.94
C GLU A 53 -5.14 -24.55 6.49
N ALA A 54 -4.26 -24.03 7.35
CA ALA A 54 -2.84 -24.21 7.22
C ALA A 54 -2.45 -25.67 7.56
N ARG A 55 -2.44 -26.57 6.57
CA ARG A 55 -1.67 -27.81 6.65
C ARG A 55 -0.21 -27.51 6.34
N SER A 56 0.60 -27.49 7.40
CA SER A 56 2.05 -27.43 7.32
C SER A 56 2.63 -28.77 6.85
N PRO A 57 3.49 -28.81 5.80
CA PRO A 57 4.30 -29.98 5.52
C PRO A 57 5.51 -30.01 6.47
N ARG A 58 5.63 -31.09 7.24
CA ARG A 58 6.88 -31.47 7.93
C ARG A 58 7.96 -31.79 6.89
N ALA A 59 8.94 -30.92 6.73
CA ALA A 59 10.17 -31.22 6.00
C ALA A 59 11.25 -31.68 6.99
N ARG A 60 11.85 -32.84 6.69
CA ARG A 60 12.85 -33.54 7.49
C ARG A 60 14.23 -32.90 7.36
N LEU A 61 15.00 -33.01 8.45
CA LEU A 61 16.45 -32.82 8.52
C LEU A 61 17.22 -33.64 7.47
N GLY A 62 18.34 -33.07 7.02
CA GLY A 62 19.58 -33.82 6.79
C GLY A 62 20.28 -33.51 5.47
N GLY A 63 21.42 -32.81 5.51
CA GLY A 63 22.21 -32.58 4.29
C GLY A 63 23.47 -31.73 4.42
N LYS A 64 24.44 -32.22 5.20
CA LYS A 64 25.91 -32.11 5.02
C LYS A 64 26.49 -30.91 4.21
N ALA A 65 27.24 -30.08 4.94
CA ALA A 65 28.13 -29.03 4.45
C ALA A 65 29.10 -29.45 3.34
N ARG A 66 29.26 -28.58 2.33
CA ARG A 66 30.51 -28.38 1.57
C ARG A 66 30.60 -26.94 1.06
N SER A 67 31.58 -26.21 1.58
CA SER A 67 32.04 -24.93 1.02
C SER A 67 32.74 -25.15 -0.33
N PRO A 68 32.61 -24.18 -1.26
CA PRO A 68 33.69 -23.85 -2.16
C PRO A 68 33.99 -22.34 -2.08
N LEU A 69 34.99 -22.02 -1.27
CA LEU A 69 35.82 -20.82 -1.45
C LEU A 69 36.68 -21.02 -2.70
N LEU A 70 37.09 -19.91 -3.33
CA LEU A 70 38.12 -19.76 -4.37
C LEU A 70 37.66 -19.68 -5.83
N LEU A 71 36.87 -18.67 -6.23
CA LEU A 71 36.81 -18.22 -7.65
C LEU A 71 36.63 -16.70 -7.87
N PHE A 72 36.80 -15.83 -6.86
CA PHE A 72 36.62 -14.37 -7.02
C PHE A 72 37.91 -13.53 -7.01
N SER A 73 39.07 -14.12 -7.28
CA SER A 73 40.37 -13.43 -7.15
C SER A 73 40.89 -12.76 -8.43
N VAL A 74 40.19 -12.84 -9.58
CA VAL A 74 40.75 -12.39 -10.88
C VAL A 74 39.87 -11.38 -11.63
N ILE A 75 38.63 -11.12 -11.19
CA ILE A 75 37.70 -10.21 -11.92
C ILE A 75 37.82 -8.75 -11.45
N ALA A 76 38.26 -8.50 -10.21
CA ALA A 76 38.38 -7.16 -9.64
C ALA A 76 39.36 -6.20 -10.38
N PRO A 77 40.53 -6.62 -10.91
CA PRO A 77 41.46 -5.66 -11.53
C PRO A 77 41.11 -5.28 -12.97
N ILE A 78 40.30 -6.07 -13.70
CA ILE A 78 39.97 -5.78 -15.11
C ILE A 78 38.94 -4.65 -15.22
N VAL A 79 37.98 -4.58 -14.30
CA VAL A 79 36.95 -3.52 -14.29
C VAL A 79 37.57 -2.16 -13.91
N LEU A 80 38.59 -2.15 -13.05
CA LEU A 80 39.24 -0.91 -12.61
C LEU A 80 40.05 -0.24 -13.74
N ILE A 81 40.71 -1.02 -14.63
CA ILE A 81 41.49 -0.47 -15.75
C ILE A 81 40.58 0.14 -16.83
N ALA A 82 39.40 -0.44 -17.08
CA ALA A 82 38.44 0.11 -18.03
C ALA A 82 37.87 1.47 -17.57
N LEU A 83 37.74 1.70 -16.26
CA LEU A 83 37.16 2.92 -15.69
C LEU A 83 38.17 4.09 -15.69
N VAL A 84 39.48 3.82 -15.64
CA VAL A 84 40.52 4.87 -15.71
C VAL A 84 40.76 5.34 -17.15
N ALA A 85 40.55 4.47 -18.16
CA ALA A 85 40.72 4.84 -19.56
C ALA A 85 39.64 5.81 -20.09
N THR A 86 38.44 5.81 -19.51
CA THR A 86 37.36 6.73 -19.93
C THR A 86 37.52 8.14 -19.35
N LEU A 87 38.25 8.31 -18.25
CA LEU A 87 38.44 9.62 -17.60
C LEU A 87 39.56 10.50 -18.20
N VAL A 88 40.38 9.96 -19.11
CA VAL A 88 41.51 10.72 -19.73
C VAL A 88 41.17 11.23 -21.15
N GLY A 89 39.97 10.93 -21.67
CA GLY A 89 39.59 11.22 -23.06
C GLY A 89 38.89 12.55 -23.35
N VAL A 90 38.53 13.36 -22.34
CA VAL A 90 37.77 14.61 -22.55
C VAL A 90 38.61 15.80 -22.10
N GLY A 91 39.57 16.16 -22.93
CA GLY A 91 40.48 17.28 -22.68
C GLY A 91 41.11 17.80 -23.96
N ALA A 92 40.31 18.44 -24.82
CA ALA A 92 40.70 19.55 -25.70
C ALA A 92 39.63 19.75 -26.78
N ARG A 93 38.94 20.89 -26.77
CA ARG A 93 38.84 21.86 -27.90
C ARG A 93 37.97 23.03 -27.44
N THR A 94 38.63 24.12 -27.09
CA THR A 94 38.03 25.45 -26.98
C THR A 94 37.96 26.12 -28.36
N GLU A 95 37.04 27.08 -28.44
CA GLU A 95 36.86 28.16 -29.41
C GLU A 95 35.76 28.04 -30.49
N SER A 96 34.69 28.79 -30.18
CA SER A 96 34.01 29.76 -31.04
C SER A 96 32.94 29.27 -32.00
N ALA A 97 31.68 29.41 -31.59
CA ALA A 97 30.72 30.22 -32.33
C ALA A 97 29.50 30.52 -31.43
N GLU A 98 29.22 31.79 -31.29
CA GLU A 98 28.01 32.38 -30.73
C GLU A 98 26.80 31.90 -31.54
N GLU A 99 25.74 31.44 -30.88
CA GLU A 99 24.33 31.75 -31.18
C GLU A 99 23.49 31.38 -29.95
N ALA A 100 22.74 32.36 -29.48
CA ALA A 100 21.90 32.29 -28.31
C ALA A 100 20.65 31.44 -28.59
N PHE A 101 20.49 30.34 -27.86
CA PHE A 101 19.18 29.76 -27.58
C PHE A 101 19.10 29.44 -26.10
N GLY A 102 18.17 30.11 -25.42
CA GLY A 102 17.85 29.90 -24.01
C GLY A 102 17.30 28.49 -23.79
N GLY A 103 18.21 27.54 -23.55
CA GLY A 103 17.92 26.23 -22.98
C GLY A 103 18.26 26.26 -21.49
N GLY A 104 17.27 26.60 -20.66
CA GLY A 104 17.40 26.55 -19.21
C GLY A 104 17.39 25.11 -18.72
N THR A 105 18.60 24.61 -18.42
CA THR A 105 18.92 23.70 -17.30
C THR A 105 17.97 22.53 -17.08
N GLY A 106 18.21 21.44 -17.82
CA GLY A 106 17.96 20.09 -17.32
C GLY A 106 18.94 19.82 -16.19
N GLU A 107 18.51 20.08 -14.96
CA GLU A 107 19.15 19.51 -13.77
C GLU A 107 18.90 18.00 -13.78
N GLU A 108 19.89 17.27 -14.30
CA GLU A 108 20.19 15.93 -13.82
C GLU A 108 20.55 16.02 -12.33
N LEU A 109 19.54 15.82 -11.48
CA LEU A 109 19.77 15.38 -10.11
C LEU A 109 19.39 13.91 -10.03
N GLY A 110 20.37 13.06 -10.35
CA GLY A 110 20.45 11.74 -9.77
C GLY A 110 20.63 11.89 -8.27
N SER A 111 19.52 11.96 -7.53
CA SER A 111 19.53 11.85 -6.08
C SER A 111 19.56 10.38 -5.68
N GLU A 112 20.56 10.09 -4.86
CA GLU A 112 20.86 8.84 -4.21
C GLU A 112 19.65 8.20 -3.53
N ALA A 113 19.70 6.88 -3.41
CA ALA A 113 18.73 6.09 -2.67
C ALA A 113 18.61 6.60 -1.22
N GLY A 114 17.46 7.17 -0.87
CA GLY A 114 17.10 7.43 0.52
C GLY A 114 16.27 8.69 0.73
N GLY A 115 15.01 8.51 1.10
CA GLY A 115 14.26 9.51 1.87
C GLY A 115 13.56 10.57 1.02
N ALA A 116 12.30 10.30 0.69
CA ALA A 116 11.36 11.39 0.54
C ALA A 116 10.21 11.13 1.49
N ASP A 117 10.21 11.87 2.59
CA ASP A 117 8.97 12.23 3.26
C ASP A 117 8.18 13.05 2.24
N GLY A 118 7.25 12.38 1.55
CA GLY A 118 6.47 12.99 0.49
C GLY A 118 5.29 13.76 1.08
N PRO A 119 5.02 15.00 0.63
CA PRO A 119 3.78 15.69 1.00
C PRO A 119 2.56 14.92 0.51
N GLU A 120 1.39 15.23 1.05
CA GLU A 120 0.11 14.74 0.51
C GLU A 120 0.00 15.07 -0.99
N GLY A 121 -0.52 14.13 -1.78
CA GLY A 121 -0.56 14.16 -3.24
C GLY A 121 0.75 13.72 -3.92
N SER A 122 1.80 13.39 -3.16
CA SER A 122 3.01 12.77 -3.74
C SER A 122 2.79 11.28 -3.99
N CYS A 123 3.54 10.73 -4.95
CA CYS A 123 3.47 9.31 -5.26
C CYS A 123 4.81 8.59 -5.04
N LEU A 124 4.71 7.31 -4.72
CA LEU A 124 5.79 6.48 -4.21
C LEU A 124 5.93 5.21 -5.05
N ASN A 125 7.17 4.84 -5.36
CA ASN A 125 7.57 3.52 -5.83
C ASN A 125 8.00 2.68 -4.62
N ILE A 126 7.38 1.52 -4.43
CA ILE A 126 7.75 0.60 -3.36
C ILE A 126 8.87 -0.31 -3.87
N VAL A 127 10.09 -0.04 -3.40
CA VAL A 127 11.30 -0.77 -3.84
C VAL A 127 11.41 -2.13 -3.17
N ASP A 128 11.01 -2.21 -1.90
CA ASP A 128 10.86 -3.47 -1.15
C ASP A 128 9.40 -3.56 -0.68
N PRO A 129 8.65 -4.60 -1.09
CA PRO A 129 7.26 -4.72 -0.70
C PRO A 129 7.06 -4.97 0.80
N SER A 130 8.09 -5.35 1.56
CA SER A 130 7.96 -5.55 3.01
C SER A 130 7.53 -4.26 3.71
N ILE A 131 6.38 -4.31 4.42
CA ILE A 131 5.87 -3.18 5.20
C ILE A 131 6.85 -2.79 6.32
N GLU A 132 7.49 -3.78 6.94
CA GLU A 132 8.48 -3.55 7.99
C GLU A 132 9.76 -2.88 7.45
N ALA A 133 10.17 -3.24 6.24
CA ALA A 133 11.34 -2.63 5.61
C ALA A 133 11.04 -1.18 5.18
N GLY A 134 9.81 -0.92 4.70
CA GLY A 134 9.33 0.42 4.36
C GLY A 134 10.17 1.12 3.28
N VAL A 135 10.84 0.36 2.41
CA VAL A 135 11.78 0.91 1.42
C VAL A 135 11.01 1.42 0.21
N GLN A 136 10.98 2.75 0.07
CA GLN A 136 10.31 3.44 -1.03
C GLN A 136 11.21 4.54 -1.63
N ARG A 137 10.84 4.99 -2.82
CA ARG A 137 11.39 6.20 -3.46
C ARG A 137 10.25 7.05 -4.06
N PRO A 138 10.45 8.37 -4.26
CA PRO A 138 9.55 9.18 -5.07
C PRO A 138 9.30 8.57 -6.44
N ALA A 139 8.07 8.74 -6.93
CA ALA A 139 7.67 8.42 -8.28
C ALA A 139 6.82 9.55 -8.89
N THR A 140 6.74 9.57 -10.21
CA THR A 140 5.76 10.42 -10.91
C THR A 140 4.39 9.74 -10.85
N CYS A 141 3.39 10.42 -10.29
CA CYS A 141 2.02 9.92 -10.23
C CYS A 141 1.49 9.52 -11.62
N GLY A 142 0.74 8.42 -11.68
CA GLY A 142 0.24 7.80 -12.90
C GLY A 142 1.31 7.10 -13.75
N SER A 143 2.59 7.13 -13.36
CA SER A 143 3.63 6.37 -14.05
C SER A 143 3.50 4.88 -13.76
N ARG A 144 4.23 4.06 -14.53
CA ARG A 144 4.24 2.61 -14.34
C ARG A 144 4.87 2.21 -13.00
N ASP A 145 5.83 2.99 -12.51
CA ASP A 145 6.61 2.68 -11.33
C ASP A 145 6.02 3.30 -10.05
N SER A 146 4.90 4.02 -10.16
CA SER A 146 4.23 4.68 -9.05
C SER A 146 3.18 3.77 -8.44
N ASP A 147 3.50 3.10 -7.34
CA ASP A 147 2.60 2.12 -6.72
C ASP A 147 1.51 2.75 -5.86
N TYR A 148 1.84 3.86 -5.18
CA TYR A 148 0.95 4.48 -4.20
C TYR A 148 0.97 6.00 -4.28
N GLU A 149 -0.16 6.62 -3.92
CA GLU A 149 -0.29 8.04 -3.62
C GLU A 149 -0.43 8.24 -2.10
N VAL A 150 0.26 9.26 -1.57
CA VAL A 150 0.13 9.73 -0.19
C VAL A 150 -1.11 10.62 -0.08
N VAL A 151 -2.16 10.15 0.59
CA VAL A 151 -3.40 10.93 0.75
C VAL A 151 -3.49 11.64 2.10
N ARG A 152 -2.72 11.17 3.08
CA ARG A 152 -2.60 11.81 4.39
C ARG A 152 -1.24 11.56 4.99
N SER A 153 -0.69 12.56 5.66
CA SER A 153 0.58 12.44 6.39
C SER A 153 0.49 13.02 7.80
N THR A 154 1.33 12.53 8.71
CA THR A 154 1.57 13.16 10.01
C THR A 154 3.04 13.06 10.37
N SER A 155 3.60 14.13 10.95
CA SER A 155 4.94 14.13 11.55
C SER A 155 4.92 13.83 13.06
N SER A 156 3.72 13.62 13.61
CA SER A 156 3.50 13.40 15.04
C SER A 156 2.55 12.21 15.24
N PRO A 157 3.03 11.08 15.80
CA PRO A 157 2.19 9.94 16.10
C PRO A 157 1.03 10.30 17.05
N PRO A 158 -0.10 9.57 17.01
CA PRO A 158 -0.36 8.40 16.17
C PRO A 158 -0.76 8.74 14.72
N LEU A 159 -0.46 7.83 13.79
CA LEU A 159 -1.01 7.88 12.43
C LEU A 159 -2.45 7.37 12.43
N GLU A 160 -3.40 8.23 12.08
CA GLU A 160 -4.81 7.89 11.96
C GLU A 160 -5.28 8.01 10.50
N CYS A 161 -5.47 6.86 9.86
CA CYS A 161 -6.06 6.80 8.51
C CYS A 161 -7.58 6.78 8.57
N PRO A 162 -8.27 7.38 7.57
CA PRO A 162 -9.74 7.47 7.57
C PRO A 162 -10.47 6.12 7.65
N SER A 163 -9.83 5.04 7.21
CA SER A 163 -10.31 3.67 7.37
C SER A 163 -9.14 2.66 7.43
N ASP A 164 -9.46 1.38 7.56
CA ASP A 164 -8.51 0.27 7.41
C ASP A 164 -8.11 0.00 5.95
N ALA A 165 -8.89 0.47 4.97
CA ALA A 165 -8.61 0.35 3.53
C ALA A 165 -7.22 0.88 3.12
N TYR A 166 -6.73 1.90 3.83
CA TYR A 166 -5.47 2.58 3.55
C TYR A 166 -4.28 1.72 3.97
N SER A 167 -3.28 1.64 3.08
CA SER A 167 -1.98 1.09 3.47
C SER A 167 -1.27 2.10 4.37
N ARG A 168 -0.65 1.61 5.45
CA ARG A 168 0.04 2.45 6.43
C ARG A 168 1.53 2.28 6.27
N LEU A 169 2.25 3.40 6.23
CA LEU A 169 3.70 3.43 6.26
C LEU A 169 4.14 4.35 7.39
N VAL A 170 5.01 3.88 8.27
CA VAL A 170 5.64 4.72 9.30
C VAL A 170 7.14 4.68 9.07
N ARG A 171 7.75 5.85 8.91
CA ARG A 171 9.17 5.99 8.64
C ARG A 171 9.71 7.24 9.30
N GLU A 172 10.84 7.11 10.00
CA GLU A 172 11.60 8.25 10.53
C GLU A 172 10.76 9.19 11.43
N GLY A 173 9.71 8.66 12.08
CA GLY A 173 8.79 9.42 12.94
C GLY A 173 7.57 9.99 12.21
N SER A 174 7.56 9.94 10.88
CA SER A 174 6.44 10.33 10.03
C SER A 174 5.54 9.12 9.70
N GLY A 175 4.24 9.34 9.61
CA GLY A 175 3.25 8.33 9.22
C GLY A 175 2.48 8.77 7.97
N TYR A 176 2.15 7.79 7.11
CA TYR A 176 1.49 8.01 5.83
C TYR A 176 0.32 7.05 5.63
N CYS A 177 -0.81 7.59 5.18
CA CYS A 177 -1.93 6.82 4.66
C CYS A 177 -1.83 6.82 3.14
N LEU A 178 -1.81 5.62 2.57
CA LEU A 178 -1.53 5.40 1.16
C LEU A 178 -2.71 4.73 0.46
N ILE A 179 -3.00 5.17 -0.75
CA ILE A 179 -3.91 4.51 -1.70
C ILE A 179 -3.12 4.04 -2.92
N PRO A 180 -3.46 2.91 -3.56
CA PRO A 180 -2.78 2.48 -4.78
C PRO A 180 -2.94 3.51 -5.91
N ASP A 181 -1.83 3.95 -6.52
CA ASP A 181 -1.85 4.81 -7.71
C ASP A 181 -2.05 3.95 -8.96
N VAL A 182 -3.31 3.60 -9.21
CA VAL A 182 -3.72 2.69 -10.27
C VAL A 182 -4.75 3.30 -11.20
N ARG A 183 -4.80 2.76 -12.42
CA ARG A 183 -5.86 3.02 -13.40
C ARG A 183 -6.40 1.72 -13.97
N LYS A 184 -7.54 1.82 -14.65
CA LYS A 184 -8.12 0.69 -15.41
C LYS A 184 -7.06 0.06 -16.31
N GLY A 185 -6.92 -1.26 -16.19
CA GLY A 185 -6.00 -2.07 -16.97
C GLY A 185 -4.68 -2.37 -16.27
N ASP A 186 -4.33 -1.63 -15.21
CA ASP A 186 -3.14 -1.95 -14.40
C ASP A 186 -3.33 -3.29 -13.69
N CYS A 187 -2.22 -3.99 -13.46
CA CYS A 187 -2.20 -5.24 -12.72
C CYS A 187 -1.39 -5.10 -11.44
N MET A 188 -1.82 -5.82 -10.42
CA MET A 188 -1.19 -5.77 -9.10
C MET A 188 -0.91 -7.18 -8.59
N ARG A 189 0.16 -7.27 -7.83
CA ARG A 189 0.44 -8.40 -6.95
C ARG A 189 -0.19 -8.13 -5.59
N ILE A 190 -0.88 -9.10 -5.01
CA ILE A 190 -1.48 -8.99 -3.68
C ILE A 190 -0.43 -9.09 -2.58
N GLY A 191 0.57 -9.95 -2.78
CA GLY A 191 1.65 -10.20 -1.81
C GLY A 191 1.16 -10.90 -0.53
N ALA A 192 2.07 -11.00 0.44
CA ALA A 192 1.76 -11.49 1.78
C ALA A 192 1.06 -10.41 2.63
N PRO A 193 0.40 -10.76 3.76
CA PRO A 193 -0.24 -9.76 4.64
C PRO A 193 0.72 -8.70 5.22
N THR A 194 2.01 -9.02 5.27
CA THR A 194 3.10 -8.13 5.73
C THR A 194 3.74 -7.35 4.59
N GLU A 195 3.15 -7.40 3.39
CA GLU A 195 3.68 -6.75 2.19
C GLU A 195 2.68 -5.74 1.61
N PHE A 196 3.22 -4.70 0.97
CA PHE A 196 2.49 -3.80 0.12
C PHE A 196 2.07 -4.49 -1.19
N ARG A 197 0.88 -4.13 -1.65
CA ARG A 197 0.40 -4.47 -2.99
C ARG A 197 1.11 -3.55 -3.97
N THR A 198 1.70 -4.12 -5.01
CA THR A 198 2.54 -3.37 -5.94
C THR A 198 2.09 -3.63 -7.36
N LYS A 199 2.29 -2.65 -8.24
CA LYS A 199 1.98 -2.80 -9.66
C LYS A 199 2.99 -3.71 -10.31
N VAL A 200 2.50 -4.61 -11.15
CA VAL A 200 3.30 -5.56 -11.92
C VAL A 200 2.78 -5.60 -13.35
N ARG A 201 3.52 -6.21 -14.28
CA ARG A 201 2.95 -6.43 -15.62
C ARG A 201 1.92 -7.52 -15.52
N CYS A 202 0.82 -7.38 -16.25
CA CYS A 202 -0.24 -8.39 -16.29
C CYS A 202 0.20 -9.77 -16.82
N VAL A 203 1.38 -9.85 -17.45
CA VAL A 203 1.97 -11.10 -17.96
C VAL A 203 2.93 -11.75 -16.95
N ASP A 204 3.21 -11.08 -15.83
CA ASP A 204 4.10 -11.62 -14.81
C ASP A 204 3.36 -12.68 -13.98
N ALA A 205 4.08 -13.73 -13.56
CA ALA A 205 3.51 -14.87 -12.83
C ALA A 205 2.87 -14.48 -11.48
N GLU A 206 3.29 -13.35 -10.94
CA GLU A 206 2.82 -12.78 -9.68
C GLU A 206 1.67 -11.78 -9.84
N ALA A 207 1.15 -11.59 -11.06
CA ALA A 207 -0.02 -10.75 -11.28
C ALA A 207 -1.28 -11.47 -10.78
N ASP A 208 -1.87 -10.95 -9.70
CA ASP A 208 -3.02 -11.55 -9.02
C ASP A 208 -4.33 -10.83 -9.34
N LEU A 209 -4.26 -9.52 -9.59
CA LEU A 209 -5.40 -8.64 -9.80
C LEU A 209 -5.22 -7.80 -11.06
N ARG A 210 -6.32 -7.53 -11.75
CA ARG A 210 -6.40 -6.52 -12.81
C ARG A 210 -7.46 -5.49 -12.46
N ILE A 211 -7.09 -4.22 -12.47
CA ILE A 211 -8.02 -3.12 -12.22
C ILE A 211 -9.00 -3.01 -13.39
N THR A 212 -10.28 -3.19 -13.10
CA THR A 212 -11.36 -3.11 -14.08
C THR A 212 -11.97 -1.71 -14.14
N LYS A 213 -11.94 -0.97 -13.01
CA LYS A 213 -12.44 0.40 -12.89
C LYS A 213 -11.86 1.09 -11.65
N VAL A 214 -11.64 2.39 -11.75
CA VAL A 214 -11.51 3.32 -10.62
C VAL A 214 -12.73 4.22 -10.66
N ALA A 215 -13.59 4.15 -9.64
CA ALA A 215 -14.84 4.89 -9.58
C ALA A 215 -14.72 6.03 -8.59
N SER A 216 -15.34 7.17 -8.90
CA SER A 216 -15.54 8.24 -7.92
C SER A 216 -16.75 7.90 -7.05
N GLY A 217 -16.60 8.00 -5.74
CA GLY A 217 -17.56 7.57 -4.71
C GLY A 217 -17.07 6.33 -3.95
N VAL A 218 -17.69 6.07 -2.79
CA VAL A 218 -17.35 4.97 -1.87
C VAL A 218 -18.41 3.87 -1.82
N ASP A 219 -18.76 3.35 -2.99
CA ASP A 219 -19.84 2.37 -3.12
C ASP A 219 -19.40 1.21 -4.02
N GLU A 220 -19.54 -0.02 -3.52
CA GLU A 220 -19.22 -1.26 -4.25
C GLU A 220 -20.11 -1.44 -5.48
N MET A 221 -21.34 -0.90 -5.47
CA MET A 221 -22.28 -0.97 -6.58
C MET A 221 -21.81 -0.17 -7.80
N LEU A 222 -20.78 0.68 -7.63
CA LEU A 222 -20.12 1.37 -8.73
C LEU A 222 -19.21 0.43 -9.55
N CYS A 223 -18.90 -0.75 -9.02
CA CYS A 223 -18.07 -1.73 -9.70
C CYS A 223 -18.85 -2.50 -10.78
N PRO A 224 -18.20 -2.83 -11.92
CA PRO A 224 -18.82 -3.63 -12.96
C PRO A 224 -19.23 -5.03 -12.48
N VAL A 225 -20.25 -5.60 -13.10
CA VAL A 225 -20.61 -7.03 -12.91
C VAL A 225 -19.41 -7.90 -13.23
N GLY A 226 -19.13 -8.88 -12.37
CA GLY A 226 -17.96 -9.77 -12.47
C GLY A 226 -16.73 -9.29 -11.68
N THR A 227 -16.80 -8.14 -11.01
CA THR A 227 -15.79 -7.71 -10.05
C THR A 227 -15.67 -8.75 -8.93
N THR A 228 -14.44 -9.25 -8.69
CA THR A 228 -14.18 -10.25 -7.64
C THR A 228 -13.48 -9.65 -6.42
N TRP A 229 -13.02 -8.40 -6.53
CA TRP A 229 -12.35 -7.68 -5.47
C TRP A 229 -12.62 -6.17 -5.61
N TYR A 230 -12.85 -5.49 -4.50
CA TYR A 230 -12.95 -4.04 -4.47
C TYR A 230 -12.32 -3.47 -3.20
N MET A 231 -12.04 -2.18 -3.21
CA MET A 231 -11.58 -1.42 -2.04
C MET A 231 -12.11 0.01 -2.14
N SER A 232 -12.72 0.51 -1.05
CA SER A 232 -13.31 1.85 -1.00
C SER A 232 -12.55 2.76 -0.05
N TYR A 233 -12.23 3.96 -0.52
CA TYR A 233 -11.47 4.98 0.19
C TYR A 233 -12.35 6.22 0.43
N PRO A 234 -12.78 6.49 1.68
CA PRO A 234 -13.66 7.62 2.01
C PRO A 234 -13.07 8.99 1.64
N GLU A 235 -11.74 9.10 1.65
CA GLU A 235 -10.99 10.29 1.23
C GLU A 235 -9.85 9.82 0.29
N PRO A 236 -9.83 10.20 -1.00
CA PRO A 236 -10.58 11.28 -1.66
C PRO A 236 -12.02 10.93 -2.09
N GLY A 237 -12.55 9.76 -1.72
CA GLY A 237 -13.89 9.33 -2.13
C GLY A 237 -13.83 8.56 -3.44
N GLU A 238 -13.23 7.38 -3.40
CA GLU A 238 -13.06 6.52 -4.57
C GLU A 238 -13.20 5.03 -4.23
N THR A 239 -13.54 4.23 -5.24
CA THR A 239 -13.60 2.77 -5.15
C THR A 239 -12.79 2.15 -6.28
N LEU A 240 -11.82 1.31 -5.91
CA LEU A 240 -11.07 0.46 -6.81
C LEU A 240 -11.85 -0.83 -7.04
N CYS A 241 -12.03 -1.20 -8.30
CA CYS A 241 -12.66 -2.45 -8.71
C CYS A 241 -11.64 -3.29 -9.47
N ALA A 242 -11.53 -4.56 -9.10
CA ALA A 242 -10.61 -5.48 -9.75
C ALA A 242 -11.20 -6.89 -9.95
N GLU A 243 -10.66 -7.57 -10.93
CA GLU A 243 -10.87 -9.00 -11.14
C GLU A 243 -9.59 -9.77 -10.78
N ARG A 244 -9.75 -10.98 -10.26
CA ARG A 244 -8.63 -11.91 -10.12
C ARG A 244 -8.20 -12.38 -11.49
N ILE A 245 -6.90 -12.34 -11.72
CA ILE A 245 -6.26 -12.93 -12.89
C ILE A 245 -5.35 -14.05 -12.42
N SER A 246 -5.15 -15.04 -13.28
CA SER A 246 -4.09 -16.03 -13.12
C SER A 246 -3.15 -15.84 -14.30
N ALA A 247 -1.86 -15.71 -14.02
CA ALA A 247 -0.87 -15.67 -15.09
C ALA A 247 -1.02 -16.92 -15.97
N ILE A 248 -1.00 -16.69 -17.29
CA ILE A 248 -1.10 -17.72 -18.33
C ILE A 248 0.27 -18.32 -18.59
#